data_AF-A0A2H9MPE4-F1
#
_entry.id   AF-A0A2H9MPE4-F1
#
_cell.length_a   1.000
_cell.length_b   1.000
_cell.length_c   1.000
_cell.angle_alpha   90.00
_cell.angle_beta   90.00
_cell.angle_gamma   90.00
#
_symmetry.space_group_name_H-M   'P 1'
#
loop_
_entity.id
_entity.type
_entity.pdbx_description
1 polymer ?
#
loop_
_entity_poly.entity_id
_entity_poly.type
_entity_poly.pdbx_seq_one_letter_code
_entity_poly.pdbx_strand_id
1 'polypeptide(L)'
;MDFGYKTKNAWEILDRNEVNSFGEEYKKFISKSKTERETVDFFKEEAEGKGFVDVFSDKTDNGRFYAINGSKNIILFREGKDSLEKGINFVFAHIDSPRIDIKQNPLYEGFDVAMFKTHYYGGIKKYQWVTVPLALHGVIYLKNGEKVELSLGEKPDDPVFVISDLLPHLARKQMEQNAREFISGEALDPIVGSIPDSDDKEKERFKKSVLNLLHDTYGLVEEDFLSSELTLVPAGPARDSGFDKSIIASYGHDDRVC
;
A
#
# COMPACT_ATOMS: atom_id res chain seq x y z
N MET A 1 -6.10 15.46 49.52
CA MET A 1 -5.83 15.78 48.10
C MET A 1 -5.36 14.49 47.45
N ASP A 2 -6.07 14.04 46.42
CA ASP A 2 -5.67 12.85 45.65
C ASP A 2 -4.55 13.32 44.71
N PHE A 3 -3.29 13.09 45.10
CA PHE A 3 -2.10 13.48 44.32
C PHE A 3 -1.78 12.48 43.20
N GLY A 4 -2.60 11.43 43.04
CA GLY A 4 -2.41 10.39 42.03
C GLY A 4 -2.97 10.78 40.67
N TYR A 5 -2.17 10.60 39.62
CA TYR A 5 -2.66 10.64 38.24
C TYR A 5 -3.53 9.40 37.97
N LYS A 6 -4.70 9.59 37.37
CA LYS A 6 -5.58 8.51 36.89
C LYS A 6 -5.83 8.70 35.41
N THR A 7 -5.61 7.64 34.63
CA THR A 7 -6.00 7.61 33.23
C THR A 7 -7.51 7.65 33.11
N LYS A 8 -8.00 8.36 32.09
CA LYS A 8 -9.44 8.41 31.75
C LYS A 8 -9.62 7.84 30.36
N ASN A 9 -10.76 7.20 30.13
CA ASN A 9 -11.11 6.71 28.81
C ASN A 9 -11.42 7.91 27.90
N ALA A 10 -10.86 7.92 26.68
CA ALA A 10 -11.08 8.99 25.72
C ALA A 10 -12.57 9.20 25.41
N TRP A 11 -13.37 8.13 25.33
CA TRP A 11 -14.81 8.17 25.08
C TRP A 11 -15.63 8.84 26.19
N GLU A 12 -15.08 8.99 27.39
CA GLU A 12 -15.74 9.65 28.53
C GLU A 12 -15.43 11.15 28.61
N ILE A 13 -14.38 11.61 27.92
CA ILE A 13 -13.86 12.98 28.08
C ILE A 13 -13.84 13.78 26.78
N LEU A 14 -13.80 13.12 25.62
CA LEU A 14 -13.79 13.78 24.31
C LEU A 14 -15.22 13.92 23.77
N ASP A 15 -15.43 14.94 22.93
CA ASP A 15 -16.67 15.07 22.19
C ASP A 15 -16.79 13.96 21.14
N ARG A 16 -17.90 13.23 21.17
CA ARG A 16 -18.11 12.08 20.29
C ARG A 16 -18.23 12.47 18.82
N ASN A 17 -18.76 13.65 18.51
CA ASN A 17 -18.91 14.09 17.12
C ASN A 17 -17.55 14.44 16.54
N GLU A 18 -16.68 15.10 17.31
CA GLU A 18 -15.29 15.38 16.90
C GLU A 18 -14.51 14.09 16.65
N VAL A 19 -14.58 13.12 17.57
CA VAL A 19 -13.91 11.81 17.42
C VAL A 19 -14.40 11.09 16.16
N ASN A 20 -15.72 11.04 15.95
CA ASN A 20 -16.29 10.36 14.79
C ASN A 20 -15.92 11.07 13.47
N SER A 21 -15.96 12.41 13.44
CA SER A 21 -15.58 13.18 12.25
C SER A 21 -14.12 12.97 11.88
N PHE A 22 -13.23 13.00 12.87
CA PHE A 22 -11.81 12.71 12.67
C PHE A 22 -11.60 11.27 12.17
N GLY A 23 -12.33 10.30 12.73
CA GLY A 23 -12.30 8.91 12.29
C GLY A 23 -12.74 8.73 10.84
N GLU A 24 -13.77 9.45 10.38
CA GLU A 24 -14.20 9.41 8.96
C GLU A 24 -13.17 10.03 8.01
N GLU A 25 -12.55 11.15 8.39
CA GLU A 25 -11.46 11.76 7.61
C GLU A 25 -10.24 10.84 7.54
N TYR A 26 -9.87 10.24 8.67
CA TYR A 26 -8.78 9.28 8.74
C TYR A 26 -9.05 8.03 7.88
N LYS A 27 -10.27 7.47 7.89
CA LYS A 27 -10.65 6.36 7.01
C LYS A 27 -10.48 6.72 5.54
N LYS A 28 -10.83 7.93 5.11
CA LYS A 28 -10.63 8.40 3.73
C LYS A 28 -9.14 8.44 3.37
N PHE A 29 -8.32 9.02 4.24
CA PHE A 29 -6.87 9.08 4.06
C PHE A 29 -6.25 7.69 3.91
N ILE A 30 -6.46 6.81 4.89
CA ILE A 30 -5.79 5.52 4.95
C ILE A 30 -6.30 4.55 3.86
N SER A 31 -7.54 4.73 3.38
CA SER A 31 -8.07 3.96 2.25
C SER A 31 -7.48 4.40 0.91
N LYS A 32 -7.20 5.70 0.73
CA LYS A 32 -6.58 6.25 -0.48
C LYS A 32 -5.05 6.05 -0.51
N SER A 33 -4.43 5.89 0.66
CA SER A 33 -2.97 5.91 0.83
C SER A 33 -2.43 4.56 1.30
N LYS A 34 -2.30 3.59 0.37
CA LYS A 34 -1.83 2.24 0.69
C LYS A 34 -0.32 2.08 0.47
N THR A 35 0.30 2.94 -0.32
CA THR A 35 1.76 2.99 -0.51
C THR A 35 2.35 4.30 -0.01
N GLU A 36 3.67 4.32 0.18
CA GLU A 36 4.38 5.55 0.53
C GLU A 36 4.21 6.65 -0.55
N ARG A 37 4.11 6.24 -1.82
CA ARG A 37 3.90 7.17 -2.95
C ARG A 37 2.54 7.86 -2.87
N GLU A 38 1.50 7.06 -2.67
CA GLU A 38 0.12 7.58 -2.52
C GLU A 38 -0.03 8.46 -1.28
N THR A 39 0.70 8.12 -0.20
CA THR A 39 0.72 8.92 1.03
C THR A 39 1.36 10.28 0.80
N VAL A 40 2.47 10.34 0.05
CA VAL A 40 3.09 11.60 -0.38
C VAL A 40 2.13 12.41 -1.25
N ASP A 41 1.48 11.78 -2.23
CA ASP A 41 0.56 12.47 -3.14
C ASP A 41 -0.65 13.03 -2.38
N PHE A 42 -1.20 12.28 -1.42
CA PHE A 42 -2.25 12.76 -0.53
C PHE A 42 -1.82 13.98 0.28
N PHE A 43 -0.68 13.92 0.96
CA PHE A 43 -0.22 15.04 1.78
C PHE A 43 0.21 16.24 0.96
N LYS A 44 0.71 16.04 -0.26
CA LYS A 44 0.97 17.13 -1.20
C LYS A 44 -0.34 17.86 -1.55
N GLU A 45 -1.37 17.13 -1.96
CA GLU A 45 -2.69 17.69 -2.30
C GLU A 45 -3.28 18.47 -1.11
N GLU A 46 -3.24 17.88 0.09
CA GLU A 46 -3.70 18.53 1.32
C GLU A 46 -2.89 19.78 1.70
N ALA A 47 -1.57 19.75 1.51
CA ALA A 47 -0.69 20.86 1.81
C ALA A 47 -0.93 22.03 0.84
N GLU A 48 -0.99 21.76 -0.47
CA GLU A 48 -1.31 22.75 -1.49
C GLU A 48 -2.67 23.41 -1.24
N GLY A 49 -3.69 22.62 -0.87
CA GLY A 49 -5.01 23.13 -0.46
C GLY A 49 -4.98 24.04 0.77
N LYS A 50 -3.97 23.89 1.64
CA LYS A 50 -3.74 24.74 2.83
C LYS A 50 -2.75 25.90 2.57
N GLY A 51 -2.39 26.10 1.30
CA GLY A 51 -1.52 27.18 0.84
C GLY A 51 -0.04 26.92 1.09
N PHE A 52 0.37 25.66 1.24
CA PHE A 52 1.79 25.31 1.18
C PHE A 52 2.26 25.36 -0.27
N VAL A 53 3.55 25.67 -0.45
CA VAL A 53 4.20 25.75 -1.77
C VAL A 53 5.46 24.91 -1.78
N ASP A 54 5.84 24.40 -2.95
CA ASP A 54 7.10 23.69 -3.10
C ASP A 54 8.26 24.62 -2.76
N VAL A 55 9.16 24.18 -1.86
CA VAL A 55 10.34 24.95 -1.46
C VAL A 55 11.29 25.22 -2.63
N PHE A 56 11.23 24.40 -3.69
CA PHE A 56 12.02 24.56 -4.91
C PHE A 56 11.31 25.40 -5.98
N SER A 57 10.11 25.93 -5.70
CA SER A 57 9.40 26.84 -6.61
C SER A 57 9.85 28.29 -6.44
N ASP A 58 9.54 29.14 -7.43
CA ASP A 58 9.83 30.58 -7.39
C ASP A 58 8.97 31.37 -6.38
N LYS A 59 8.05 30.73 -5.66
CA LYS A 59 7.10 31.36 -4.75
C LYS A 59 7.38 30.93 -3.32
N THR A 60 8.34 31.55 -2.66
CA THR A 60 8.78 31.17 -1.29
C THR A 60 8.28 32.10 -0.19
N ASP A 61 7.36 33.02 -0.47
CA ASP A 61 7.16 34.18 0.44
C ASP A 61 5.97 34.02 1.41
N ASN A 62 5.41 32.81 1.58
CA ASN A 62 4.21 32.58 2.39
C ASN A 62 4.46 31.85 3.73
N GLY A 63 5.70 31.49 4.03
CA GLY A 63 6.10 30.81 5.26
C GLY A 63 5.55 29.39 5.44
N ARG A 64 5.05 28.76 4.37
CA ARG A 64 4.51 27.38 4.38
C ARG A 64 5.05 26.59 3.21
N PHE A 65 5.97 25.68 3.48
CA PHE A 65 6.70 24.96 2.45
C PHE A 65 6.52 23.47 2.55
N TYR A 66 6.52 22.79 1.41
CA TYR A 66 6.75 21.35 1.37
C TYR A 66 7.96 21.04 0.51
N ALA A 67 8.60 19.90 0.76
CA ALA A 67 9.59 19.34 -0.14
C ALA A 67 9.35 17.83 -0.28
N ILE A 68 9.51 17.32 -1.49
CA ILE A 68 9.29 15.91 -1.82
C ILE A 68 10.60 15.28 -2.28
N ASN A 69 10.93 14.10 -1.75
CA ASN A 69 12.09 13.32 -2.18
C ASN A 69 11.63 11.99 -2.81
N GLY A 70 11.88 11.84 -4.11
CA GLY A 70 11.59 10.62 -4.88
C GLY A 70 10.11 10.23 -4.97
N SER A 71 9.21 11.16 -4.65
CA SER A 71 7.78 10.90 -4.40
C SER A 71 7.53 9.80 -3.37
N LYS A 72 8.43 9.64 -2.39
CA LYS A 72 8.31 8.64 -1.31
C LYS A 72 8.51 9.23 0.09
N ASN A 73 8.91 10.48 0.16
CA ASN A 73 9.03 11.23 1.41
C ASN A 73 8.51 12.63 1.18
N ILE A 74 7.87 13.20 2.20
CA ILE A 74 7.42 14.58 2.22
C ILE A 74 7.79 15.21 3.55
N ILE A 75 8.29 16.44 3.52
CA ILE A 75 8.44 17.29 4.69
C ILE A 75 7.52 18.50 4.53
N LEU A 76 6.78 18.83 5.59
CA LEU A 76 5.94 20.01 5.68
C LEU A 76 6.56 20.95 6.71
N PHE A 77 6.80 22.19 6.33
CA PHE A 77 7.37 23.21 7.19
C PHE A 77 6.46 24.43 7.24
N ARG A 78 6.22 24.93 8.46
CA ARG A 78 5.47 26.17 8.70
C ARG A 78 6.30 27.08 9.59
N GLU A 79 6.59 28.27 9.11
CA GLU A 79 7.29 29.29 9.87
C GLU A 79 6.52 29.68 11.13
N GLY A 80 7.27 29.79 12.23
CA GLY A 80 6.77 30.27 13.51
C GLY A 80 6.87 31.80 13.62
N LYS A 81 6.54 32.31 14.81
CA LYS A 81 6.75 33.73 15.14
C LYS A 81 8.21 34.06 15.46
N ASP A 82 8.95 33.05 15.90
CA ASP A 82 10.34 33.14 16.32
C ASP A 82 11.28 32.79 15.16
N SER A 83 12.50 33.33 15.17
CA SER A 83 13.51 33.01 14.15
C SER A 83 13.92 31.54 14.22
N LEU A 84 14.29 30.97 13.06
CA LEU A 84 14.76 29.59 12.94
C LEU A 84 15.93 29.26 13.90
N GLU A 85 16.76 30.25 14.21
CA GLU A 85 17.89 30.14 15.16
C GLU A 85 17.44 29.73 16.57
N LYS A 86 16.20 30.00 16.95
CA LYS A 86 15.62 29.60 18.24
C LYS A 86 15.18 28.13 18.26
N GLY A 87 15.21 27.46 17.11
CA GLY A 87 14.92 26.03 16.97
C GLY A 87 13.66 25.74 16.16
N ILE A 88 13.41 24.43 15.99
CA ILE A 88 12.30 23.88 15.21
C ILE A 88 11.65 22.76 16.05
N ASN A 89 10.32 22.71 16.05
CA ASN A 89 9.59 21.59 16.62
C ASN A 89 9.31 20.58 15.50
N PHE A 90 9.89 19.38 15.61
CA PHE A 90 9.66 18.31 14.65
C PHE A 90 8.70 17.25 15.20
N VAL A 91 7.85 16.77 14.30
CA VAL A 91 7.12 15.51 14.43
C VAL A 91 7.54 14.67 13.23
N PHE A 92 7.94 13.43 13.48
CA PHE A 92 8.37 12.49 12.45
C PHE A 92 7.50 11.25 12.52
N ALA A 93 7.10 10.78 11.34
CA ALA A 93 6.47 9.48 11.13
C ALA A 93 7.04 8.88 9.84
N HIS A 94 7.10 7.56 9.77
CA HIS A 94 7.32 6.83 8.53
C HIS A 94 5.97 6.56 7.84
N ILE A 95 6.01 6.41 6.51
CA ILE A 95 4.80 6.27 5.68
C ILE A 95 4.81 5.01 4.81
N ASP A 96 5.89 4.24 4.88
CA ASP A 96 5.91 2.89 4.35
C ASP A 96 5.17 1.94 5.30
N SER A 97 4.86 0.75 4.80
CA SER A 97 4.21 -0.28 5.60
C SER A 97 4.66 -1.64 5.07
N PRO A 98 4.71 -2.68 5.92
CA PRO A 98 5.02 -4.03 5.47
C PRO A 98 4.09 -4.46 4.32
N ARG A 99 4.66 -5.04 3.26
CA ARG A 99 3.96 -5.35 2.01
C ARG A 99 4.62 -6.49 1.24
N ILE A 100 4.05 -6.86 0.10
CA ILE A 100 4.63 -7.84 -0.82
C ILE A 100 4.97 -7.14 -2.14
N ASP A 101 6.25 -7.12 -2.50
CA ASP A 101 6.72 -6.45 -3.71
C ASP A 101 6.82 -7.43 -4.86
N ILE A 102 6.53 -6.94 -6.06
CA ILE A 102 6.69 -7.71 -7.29
C ILE A 102 8.17 -7.67 -7.69
N LYS A 103 8.79 -8.83 -7.96
CA LYS A 103 10.20 -8.90 -8.41
C LYS A 103 10.34 -8.32 -9.82
N GLN A 104 11.57 -7.96 -10.21
CA GLN A 104 11.86 -7.35 -11.51
C GLN A 104 11.55 -8.25 -12.72
N ASN A 105 11.68 -9.57 -12.57
CA ASN A 105 11.26 -10.56 -13.57
C ASN A 105 10.13 -11.40 -12.97
N PRO A 106 8.91 -10.85 -12.86
CA PRO A 106 7.91 -11.44 -12.01
C PRO A 106 7.09 -12.50 -12.72
N LEU A 107 6.73 -12.28 -13.97
CA LEU A 107 5.73 -13.08 -14.65
C LEU A 107 6.29 -14.43 -15.07
N TYR A 108 5.68 -15.49 -14.56
CA TYR A 108 6.01 -16.86 -14.93
C TYR A 108 4.75 -17.72 -15.00
N GLU A 109 4.88 -18.87 -15.65
CA GLU A 109 3.83 -19.87 -15.76
C GLU A 109 4.22 -21.14 -15.01
N GLY A 110 3.25 -21.70 -14.28
CA GLY A 110 3.39 -22.99 -13.62
C GLY A 110 2.02 -23.62 -13.38
N PHE A 111 1.90 -24.92 -13.67
CA PHE A 111 0.66 -25.68 -13.47
C PHE A 111 -0.56 -25.05 -14.17
N ASP A 112 -0.40 -24.62 -15.42
CA ASP A 112 -1.46 -23.98 -16.23
C ASP A 112 -2.01 -22.66 -15.62
N VAL A 113 -1.17 -21.96 -14.84
CA VAL A 113 -1.49 -20.68 -14.19
C VAL A 113 -0.32 -19.73 -14.34
N ALA A 114 -0.62 -18.47 -14.66
CA ALA A 114 0.33 -17.38 -14.62
C ALA A 114 0.36 -16.74 -13.22
N MET A 115 1.57 -16.49 -12.71
CA MET A 115 1.82 -15.93 -11.37
C MET A 115 2.90 -14.83 -11.44
N PHE A 116 2.94 -13.99 -10.42
CA PHE A 116 4.06 -13.07 -10.20
C PHE A 116 4.99 -13.58 -9.11
N LYS A 117 6.29 -13.60 -9.37
CA LYS A 117 7.29 -13.79 -8.33
C LYS A 117 7.34 -12.57 -7.44
N THR A 118 7.38 -12.79 -6.13
CA THR A 118 7.40 -11.68 -5.17
C THR A 118 8.59 -11.69 -4.22
N HIS A 119 8.73 -10.61 -3.48
CA HIS A 119 9.63 -10.45 -2.35
C HIS A 119 8.93 -9.60 -1.29
N TYR A 120 8.87 -10.06 -0.04
CA TYR A 120 8.21 -9.29 1.01
C TYR A 120 9.10 -8.12 1.47
N TYR A 121 8.46 -6.99 1.78
CA TYR A 121 9.08 -5.81 2.36
C TYR A 121 8.71 -5.70 3.85
N GLY A 122 9.72 -5.49 4.70
CA GLY A 122 9.54 -5.40 6.15
C GLY A 122 9.34 -6.76 6.85
N GLY A 123 8.98 -6.72 8.13
CA GLY A 123 8.83 -7.90 8.99
C GLY A 123 7.43 -8.53 8.95
N ILE A 124 6.95 -8.96 7.78
CA ILE A 124 5.59 -9.50 7.68
C ILE A 124 5.41 -10.85 8.40
N LYS A 125 4.21 -11.06 8.95
CA LYS A 125 3.71 -12.39 9.30
C LYS A 125 3.13 -13.04 8.04
N LYS A 126 3.97 -13.74 7.28
CA LYS A 126 3.65 -14.28 5.94
C LYS A 126 2.30 -15.01 5.85
N TYR A 127 1.96 -15.79 6.88
CA TYR A 127 0.69 -16.54 6.94
C TYR A 127 -0.57 -15.66 7.00
N GLN A 128 -0.46 -14.35 7.24
CA GLN A 128 -1.59 -13.41 7.19
C GLN A 128 -1.84 -12.84 5.79
N TRP A 129 -0.98 -13.15 4.82
CA TRP A 129 -1.04 -12.60 3.46
C TRP A 129 -1.55 -13.60 2.42
N VAL A 130 -1.76 -14.85 2.83
CA VAL A 130 -2.36 -15.90 1.99
C VAL A 130 -3.87 -15.94 2.19
N THR A 131 -4.62 -16.39 1.19
CA THR A 131 -6.08 -16.60 1.24
C THR A 131 -6.92 -15.35 1.54
N VAL A 132 -6.33 -14.16 1.36
CA VAL A 132 -7.00 -12.86 1.46
C VAL A 132 -6.96 -12.15 0.10
N PRO A 133 -7.95 -11.30 -0.21
CA PRO A 133 -7.89 -10.48 -1.41
C PRO A 133 -6.80 -9.41 -1.28
N LEU A 134 -5.97 -9.30 -2.31
CA LEU A 134 -4.89 -8.33 -2.43
C LEU A 134 -5.15 -7.42 -3.63
N ALA A 135 -4.81 -6.14 -3.47
CA ALA A 135 -4.80 -5.15 -4.52
C ALA A 135 -3.36 -4.87 -4.97
N LEU A 136 -3.18 -4.61 -6.26
CA LEU A 136 -1.91 -4.25 -6.87
C LEU A 136 -1.81 -2.74 -6.99
N HIS A 137 -0.77 -2.17 -6.38
CA HIS A 137 -0.50 -0.74 -6.37
C HIS A 137 0.92 -0.47 -6.85
N GLY A 138 1.12 0.63 -7.58
CA GLY A 138 2.45 1.12 -7.86
C GLY A 138 2.58 1.82 -9.20
N VAL A 139 3.82 1.84 -9.71
CA VAL A 139 4.17 2.56 -10.94
C VAL A 139 5.03 1.71 -11.84
N ILE A 140 4.89 1.90 -13.15
CA ILE A 140 5.76 1.35 -14.17
C ILE A 140 6.24 2.50 -15.06
N TYR A 141 7.53 2.56 -15.34
CA TYR A 141 8.08 3.49 -16.33
C TYR A 141 8.32 2.75 -17.63
N LEU A 142 7.60 3.13 -18.68
CA LEU A 142 7.75 2.58 -20.01
C LEU A 142 9.05 3.04 -20.65
N LYS A 143 9.50 2.31 -21.68
CA LYS A 143 10.69 2.68 -22.47
C LYS A 143 10.69 4.10 -23.04
N ASN A 144 9.51 4.67 -23.34
CA ASN A 144 9.36 6.04 -23.83
C ASN A 144 9.46 7.12 -22.71
N GLY A 145 9.61 6.71 -21.44
CA GLY A 145 9.65 7.58 -20.27
C GLY A 145 8.28 7.87 -19.65
N GLU A 146 7.20 7.34 -20.21
CA GLU A 146 5.85 7.48 -19.66
C GLU A 146 5.70 6.73 -18.33
N LYS A 147 5.06 7.38 -17.36
CA LYS A 147 4.72 6.80 -16.07
C LYS A 147 3.30 6.25 -16.13
N VAL A 148 3.16 4.93 -15.97
CA VAL A 148 1.87 4.26 -15.79
C VAL A 148 1.65 4.02 -14.30
N GLU A 149 0.55 4.54 -13.76
CA GLU A 149 0.11 4.28 -12.39
C GLU A 149 -0.89 3.12 -12.38
N LEU A 150 -0.66 2.15 -11.50
CA LEU A 150 -1.54 1.00 -11.32
C LEU A 150 -2.16 1.02 -9.93
N SER A 151 -3.48 0.87 -9.90
CA SER A 151 -4.29 0.60 -8.71
C SER A 151 -5.42 -0.33 -9.13
N LEU A 152 -5.23 -1.63 -8.91
CA LEU A 152 -6.16 -2.70 -9.29
C LEU A 152 -6.56 -3.50 -8.06
N GLY A 153 -7.86 -3.64 -7.83
CA GLY A 153 -8.43 -4.38 -6.71
C GLY A 153 -9.02 -3.50 -5.61
N GLU A 154 -9.09 -2.18 -5.84
CA GLU A 154 -9.69 -1.22 -4.90
C GLU A 154 -11.15 -0.94 -5.21
N LYS A 155 -11.54 -0.91 -6.50
CA LYS A 155 -12.93 -0.69 -6.88
C LYS A 155 -13.73 -1.99 -6.74
N PRO A 156 -15.05 -1.92 -6.46
CA PRO A 156 -15.88 -3.11 -6.29
C PRO A 156 -15.91 -4.06 -7.49
N ASP A 157 -15.65 -3.56 -8.69
CA ASP A 157 -15.64 -4.30 -9.96
C ASP A 157 -14.23 -4.65 -10.45
N ASP A 158 -13.19 -4.17 -9.79
CA ASP A 158 -11.81 -4.54 -10.12
C ASP A 158 -11.54 -6.02 -9.77
N PRO A 159 -10.72 -6.72 -10.57
CA PRO A 159 -10.18 -8.00 -10.13
C PRO A 159 -9.24 -7.80 -8.94
N VAL A 160 -9.21 -8.80 -8.05
CA VAL A 160 -8.26 -8.88 -6.93
C VAL A 160 -7.30 -10.06 -7.14
N PHE A 161 -6.17 -10.01 -6.46
CA PHE A 161 -5.14 -11.04 -6.48
C PHE A 161 -5.22 -11.88 -5.20
N VAL A 162 -4.84 -13.15 -5.28
CA VAL A 162 -4.78 -14.04 -4.11
C VAL A 162 -3.52 -14.89 -4.17
N ILE A 163 -2.85 -15.01 -3.04
CA ILE A 163 -1.80 -16.00 -2.81
C ILE A 163 -2.46 -17.23 -2.17
N SER A 164 -2.34 -18.40 -2.81
CA SER A 164 -2.97 -19.63 -2.32
C SER A 164 -2.23 -20.22 -1.13
N ASP A 165 -2.97 -20.84 -0.21
CA ASP A 165 -2.42 -21.74 0.82
C ASP A 165 -2.90 -23.18 0.60
N LEU A 166 -2.18 -24.14 1.16
CA LEU A 166 -2.53 -25.54 1.08
C LEU A 166 -3.75 -25.84 1.94
N LEU A 167 -4.77 -26.44 1.33
CA LEU A 167 -6.01 -26.80 2.03
C LEU A 167 -5.75 -27.76 3.22
N PRO A 168 -6.54 -27.66 4.30
CA PRO A 168 -6.25 -28.36 5.56
C PRO A 168 -6.20 -29.89 5.43
N HIS A 169 -6.96 -30.48 4.50
CA HIS A 169 -6.98 -31.94 4.28
C HIS A 169 -5.62 -32.50 3.78
N LEU A 170 -4.77 -31.66 3.19
CA LEU A 170 -3.43 -32.03 2.72
C LEU A 170 -2.31 -31.33 3.52
N ALA A 171 -2.65 -30.39 4.39
CA ALA A 171 -1.70 -29.54 5.11
C ALA A 171 -1.14 -30.16 6.40
N ARG A 172 -1.36 -31.45 6.70
CA ARG A 172 -0.94 -32.05 7.99
C ARG A 172 0.53 -31.74 8.33
N LYS A 173 1.44 -31.95 7.38
CA LYS A 173 2.88 -31.69 7.58
C LYS A 173 3.20 -30.19 7.71
N GLN A 174 2.50 -29.34 6.97
CA GLN A 174 2.67 -27.89 7.03
C GLN A 174 2.22 -27.35 8.40
N MET A 175 1.08 -27.83 8.91
CA MET A 175 0.53 -27.44 10.22
C MET A 175 1.38 -27.85 11.41
N GLU A 176 2.32 -28.79 11.25
CA GLU A 176 3.30 -29.17 12.28
C GLU A 176 4.48 -28.18 12.36
N GLN A 177 4.64 -27.27 11.37
CA GLN A 177 5.72 -26.29 11.33
C GLN A 177 5.45 -25.09 12.25
N ASN A 178 6.51 -24.43 12.68
CA ASN A 178 6.38 -23.17 13.40
C ASN A 178 5.99 -22.03 12.45
N ALA A 179 5.41 -20.95 12.99
CA ALA A 179 4.88 -19.83 12.20
C ALA A 179 5.90 -19.14 11.27
N ARG A 180 7.21 -19.26 11.54
CA ARG A 180 8.26 -18.68 10.66
C ARG A 180 8.52 -19.53 9.42
N GLU A 181 8.29 -20.83 9.52
CA GLU A 181 8.49 -21.82 8.47
C GLU A 181 7.20 -22.21 7.74
N PHE A 182 6.04 -21.97 8.37
CA PHE A 182 4.71 -22.37 7.88
C PHE A 182 4.40 -21.88 6.45
N ILE A 183 4.83 -20.67 6.10
CA ILE A 183 4.80 -20.12 4.74
C ILE A 183 6.21 -19.63 4.39
N SER A 184 6.77 -20.13 3.29
CA SER A 184 8.06 -19.64 2.77
C SER A 184 7.88 -18.30 2.05
N GLY A 185 8.94 -17.48 1.99
CA GLY A 185 8.86 -16.20 1.27
C GLY A 185 8.68 -16.38 -0.24
N GLU A 186 9.31 -17.41 -0.80
CA GLU A 186 9.20 -17.76 -2.23
C GLU A 186 7.85 -18.41 -2.61
N ALA A 187 6.96 -18.67 -1.64
CA ALA A 187 5.60 -19.14 -1.90
C ALA A 187 4.58 -17.98 -1.93
N LEU A 188 5.01 -16.72 -1.77
CA LEU A 188 4.13 -15.55 -1.74
C LEU A 188 3.77 -15.04 -3.14
N ASP A 189 3.60 -15.94 -4.10
CA ASP A 189 3.34 -15.60 -5.49
C ASP A 189 1.81 -15.53 -5.72
N PRO A 190 1.25 -14.37 -6.09
CA PRO A 190 -0.17 -14.28 -6.42
C PRO A 190 -0.47 -14.95 -7.76
N ILE A 191 -1.68 -15.48 -7.87
CA ILE A 191 -2.27 -15.87 -9.15
C ILE A 191 -2.64 -14.59 -9.92
N VAL A 192 -2.22 -14.49 -11.19
CA VAL A 192 -2.52 -13.34 -12.05
C VAL A 192 -3.32 -13.70 -13.30
N GLY A 193 -3.40 -14.99 -13.67
CA GLY A 193 -4.24 -15.43 -14.78
C GLY A 193 -4.25 -16.95 -14.96
N SER A 194 -5.34 -17.47 -15.53
CA SER A 194 -5.52 -18.90 -15.79
C SER A 194 -6.28 -19.18 -17.09
N ILE A 195 -6.47 -18.17 -17.94
CA ILE A 195 -7.07 -18.32 -19.27
C ILE A 195 -5.92 -18.35 -20.29
N PRO A 196 -5.76 -19.43 -21.08
CA PRO A 196 -4.63 -19.55 -22.00
C PRO A 196 -4.83 -18.74 -23.28
N ASP A 197 -3.73 -18.40 -23.94
CA ASP A 197 -3.72 -17.91 -25.32
C ASP A 197 -4.35 -18.95 -26.27
N SER A 198 -5.00 -18.47 -27.32
CA SER A 198 -5.67 -19.32 -28.31
C SER A 198 -4.73 -20.25 -29.10
N ASP A 199 -3.45 -19.90 -29.22
CA ASP A 199 -2.44 -20.73 -29.88
C ASP A 199 -2.01 -21.90 -28.98
N ASP A 200 -2.34 -23.12 -29.39
CA ASP A 200 -2.04 -24.35 -28.65
C ASP A 200 -0.58 -24.81 -28.77
N LYS A 201 0.20 -24.21 -29.68
CA LYS A 201 1.63 -24.50 -29.87
C LYS A 201 2.54 -23.62 -29.01
N GLU A 202 2.00 -22.54 -28.47
CA GLU A 202 2.72 -21.68 -27.54
C GLU A 202 3.03 -22.47 -26.26
N LYS A 203 4.23 -22.28 -25.71
CA LYS A 203 4.68 -23.04 -24.53
C LYS A 203 4.25 -22.40 -23.22
N GLU A 204 4.19 -21.07 -23.19
CA GLU A 204 3.77 -20.29 -22.01
C GLU A 204 2.46 -19.56 -22.32
N ARG A 205 1.40 -20.33 -22.56
CA ARG A 205 0.11 -19.83 -23.08
C ARG A 205 -0.60 -18.91 -22.11
N PHE A 206 -0.52 -19.21 -20.82
CA PHE A 206 -1.18 -18.45 -19.76
C PHE A 206 -0.42 -17.16 -19.49
N LYS A 207 0.92 -17.23 -19.44
CA LYS A 207 1.77 -16.04 -19.37
C LYS A 207 1.55 -15.10 -20.57
N LYS A 208 1.53 -15.64 -21.79
CA LYS A 208 1.29 -14.85 -23.00
C LYS A 208 -0.08 -14.17 -22.99
N SER A 209 -1.11 -14.88 -22.56
CA SER A 209 -2.46 -14.32 -22.40
C SER A 209 -2.47 -13.11 -21.45
N VAL A 210 -1.79 -13.21 -20.30
CA VAL A 210 -1.64 -12.08 -19.37
C VAL A 210 -0.84 -10.93 -19.98
N LEU A 211 0.25 -11.22 -20.71
CA LEU A 211 1.02 -10.19 -21.42
C LEU A 211 0.18 -9.46 -22.47
N ASN A 212 -0.65 -10.18 -23.23
CA ASN A 212 -1.57 -9.56 -24.19
C ASN A 212 -2.55 -8.60 -23.48
N LEU A 213 -3.14 -9.02 -22.35
CA LEU A 213 -4.03 -8.16 -21.56
C LEU A 213 -3.32 -6.90 -21.04
N LEU A 214 -2.10 -7.04 -20.53
CA LEU A 214 -1.29 -5.91 -20.04
C LEU A 214 -0.92 -4.97 -21.19
N HIS A 215 -0.58 -5.51 -22.36
CA HIS A 215 -0.27 -4.74 -23.54
C HIS A 215 -1.49 -3.98 -24.07
N ASP A 216 -2.63 -4.65 -24.21
CA ASP A 216 -3.86 -4.05 -24.73
C ASP A 216 -4.42 -2.97 -23.79
N THR A 217 -4.26 -3.15 -22.48
CA THR A 217 -4.80 -2.21 -21.47
C THR A 217 -3.87 -1.03 -21.19
N TYR A 218 -2.56 -1.29 -21.10
CA TYR A 218 -1.58 -0.33 -20.59
C TYR A 218 -0.42 -0.04 -21.55
N GLY A 219 -0.38 -0.71 -22.72
CA GLY A 219 0.74 -0.60 -23.66
C GLY A 219 2.04 -1.26 -23.16
N LEU A 220 1.97 -2.04 -22.07
CA LEU A 220 3.14 -2.64 -21.42
C LEU A 220 3.75 -3.77 -22.26
N VAL A 221 5.07 -3.92 -22.15
CA VAL A 221 5.79 -5.14 -22.53
C VAL A 221 6.46 -5.75 -21.30
N GLU A 222 6.82 -7.04 -21.36
CA GLU A 222 7.39 -7.74 -20.21
C GLU A 222 8.65 -7.06 -19.64
N GLU A 223 9.48 -6.46 -20.49
CA GLU A 223 10.70 -5.75 -20.06
C GLU A 223 10.41 -4.54 -19.16
N ASP A 224 9.22 -3.92 -19.26
CA ASP A 224 8.87 -2.74 -18.45
C ASP A 224 8.76 -3.07 -16.95
N PHE A 225 8.62 -4.35 -16.56
CA PHE A 225 8.68 -4.75 -15.15
C PHE A 225 10.05 -4.47 -14.51
N LEU A 226 11.12 -4.39 -15.30
CA LEU A 226 12.46 -4.06 -14.78
C LEU A 226 12.52 -2.63 -14.21
N SER A 227 11.69 -1.73 -14.72
CA SER A 227 11.52 -0.33 -14.31
C SER A 227 10.21 -0.11 -13.54
N SER A 228 9.70 -1.16 -12.90
CA SER A 228 8.49 -1.10 -12.08
C SER A 228 8.76 -1.07 -10.59
N GLU A 229 7.86 -0.43 -9.86
CA GLU A 229 7.73 -0.55 -8.41
C GLU A 229 6.28 -0.90 -8.12
N LEU A 230 5.99 -2.19 -8.11
CA LEU A 230 4.66 -2.73 -7.87
C LEU A 230 4.62 -3.48 -6.55
N THR A 231 3.48 -3.37 -5.88
CA THR A 231 3.29 -3.85 -4.53
C THR A 231 1.88 -4.42 -4.37
N LEU A 232 1.77 -5.48 -3.60
CA LEU A 232 0.51 -6.06 -3.17
C LEU A 232 0.24 -5.67 -1.73
N VAL A 233 -0.98 -5.23 -1.50
CA VAL A 233 -1.51 -4.81 -0.20
C VAL A 233 -2.91 -5.40 -0.01
N PRO A 234 -3.41 -5.57 1.22
CA PRO A 234 -4.79 -6.00 1.43
C PRO A 234 -5.78 -5.10 0.70
N ALA A 235 -6.69 -5.71 -0.07
CA ALA A 235 -7.66 -5.01 -0.90
C ALA A 235 -8.77 -4.35 -0.09
N GLY A 236 -9.32 -3.26 -0.62
CA GLY A 236 -10.53 -2.61 -0.12
C GLY A 236 -10.31 -1.56 0.98
N PRO A 237 -11.35 -0.77 1.28
CA PRO A 237 -11.22 0.41 2.15
C PRO A 237 -11.22 0.06 3.63
N ALA A 238 -10.75 1.01 4.45
CA ALA A 238 -10.89 0.99 5.89
C ALA A 238 -12.37 0.94 6.32
N ARG A 239 -12.66 0.26 7.42
CA ARG A 239 -14.01 0.11 7.97
C ARG A 239 -14.06 0.29 9.46
N ASP A 240 -15.25 0.60 9.97
CA ASP A 240 -15.52 0.47 11.39
C ASP A 240 -15.57 -1.02 11.78
N SER A 241 -15.06 -1.32 12.97
CA SER A 241 -14.98 -2.64 13.56
C SER A 241 -15.62 -2.63 14.94
N GLY A 242 -16.29 -3.74 15.27
CA GLY A 242 -17.09 -3.88 16.49
C GLY A 242 -18.55 -3.42 16.32
N PHE A 243 -19.43 -3.92 17.18
CA PHE A 243 -20.87 -3.56 17.14
C PHE A 243 -21.11 -2.08 17.41
N ASP A 244 -20.23 -1.44 18.18
CA ASP A 244 -20.30 -0.03 18.53
C ASP A 244 -19.51 0.87 17.57
N LYS A 245 -18.82 0.29 16.58
CA LYS A 245 -18.02 1.01 15.58
C LYS A 245 -16.90 1.87 16.18
N SER A 246 -16.41 1.50 17.36
CA SER A 246 -15.42 2.29 18.11
C SER A 246 -13.98 2.12 17.62
N ILE A 247 -13.72 1.15 16.74
CA ILE A 247 -12.38 0.80 16.24
C ILE A 247 -12.37 0.92 14.72
N ILE A 248 -11.29 1.44 14.15
CA ILE A 248 -11.07 1.44 12.69
C ILE A 248 -10.18 0.24 12.33
N ALA A 249 -10.59 -0.52 11.32
CA ALA A 249 -9.83 -1.61 10.74
C ALA A 249 -9.35 -1.23 9.35
N SER A 250 -8.03 -1.20 9.17
CA SER A 250 -7.36 -0.94 7.90
C SER A 250 -5.99 -1.60 7.84
N TYR A 251 -5.50 -1.79 6.61
CA TYR A 251 -4.07 -1.96 6.36
C TYR A 251 -3.32 -0.64 6.57
N GLY A 252 -2.05 -0.71 6.97
CA GLY A 252 -1.14 0.43 6.98
C GLY A 252 -1.28 1.38 8.18
N HIS A 253 -1.95 0.98 9.26
CA HIS A 253 -2.01 1.81 10.48
C HIS A 253 -0.64 2.11 11.10
N ASP A 254 0.32 1.19 10.91
CA ASP A 254 1.69 1.34 11.43
C ASP A 254 2.29 2.65 10.91
N ASP A 255 2.36 3.61 11.84
CA ASP A 255 2.84 4.99 11.73
C ASP A 255 2.14 5.93 10.74
N ARG A 256 1.36 5.45 9.75
CA ARG A 256 0.47 6.35 8.99
C ARG A 256 -0.65 6.95 9.84
N VAL A 257 -0.92 6.37 11.02
CA VAL A 257 -1.87 6.95 11.98
C VAL A 257 -1.28 8.14 12.76
N CYS A 258 0.04 8.26 12.81
CA CYS A 258 0.77 9.28 13.56
C CYS A 258 0.88 10.59 12.77
#